data_AF-A0A946ALI7-F1
#
_entry.id   AF-A0A946ALI7-F1
#
_cell.length_a   1.000
_cell.length_b   1.000
_cell.length_c   1.000
_cell.angle_alpha   90.00
_cell.angle_beta   90.00
_cell.angle_gamma   90.00
#
_symmetry.space_group_name_H-M   'P 1'
#
loop_
_entity.id
_entity.type
_entity.pdbx_description
1 polymer ?
#
loop_
_entity_poly.entity_id
_entity_poly.type
_entity_poly.pdbx_seq_one_letter_code
_entity_poly.pdbx_strand_id
1 'polypeptide(L)'
;TFIRKILIHSLNIQHLVVGDDFRFATRRSGNFDLLCRAGTNLGFTVEQVSSILQNDERASSTAIREALWTGDLIRAKALLGRDYRMSGRVIIGNQLGRTLGYPTANVNLNRRQSPVMGIFAVRVSGVDWGPLDAVASVGTRPTFDGIKPLLEVHIFNFDRDIYGQYIHVDFVSRLRGEEKFDNADQLIAQMDIDSAMARDILQTT
;
A
#
# COMPACT_ATOMS: atom_id res chain seq x y z
N THR A 1 4.25 -11.98 32.63
CA THR A 1 4.74 -10.75 31.97
C THR A 1 4.89 -11.00 30.48
N PHE A 2 5.03 -9.96 29.66
CA PHE A 2 5.29 -10.09 28.22
C PHE A 2 6.47 -11.04 27.93
N ILE A 3 7.61 -10.81 28.58
CA ILE A 3 8.83 -11.63 28.40
C ILE A 3 8.56 -13.11 28.70
N ARG A 4 8.08 -13.44 29.90
CA ARG A 4 7.86 -14.85 30.25
C ARG A 4 6.76 -15.47 29.39
N LYS A 5 5.58 -14.86 29.32
CA LYS A 5 4.41 -15.48 28.68
C LYS A 5 4.62 -15.61 27.16
N ILE A 6 5.01 -14.53 26.49
CA ILE A 6 5.10 -14.51 25.03
C ILE A 6 6.47 -15.00 24.55
N LEU A 7 7.56 -14.35 24.98
CA LEU A 7 8.88 -14.64 24.42
C LEU A 7 9.38 -16.04 24.81
N ILE A 8 9.23 -16.44 26.07
CA ILE A 8 9.74 -17.73 26.56
C ILE A 8 8.72 -18.85 26.36
N HIS A 9 7.53 -18.77 26.96
CA HIS A 9 6.62 -19.93 26.96
C HIS A 9 5.92 -20.13 25.61
N SER A 10 5.51 -19.06 24.92
CA SER A 10 4.80 -19.20 23.64
C SER A 10 5.72 -19.33 22.43
N LEU A 11 6.80 -18.56 22.38
CA LEU A 11 7.70 -18.51 21.23
C LEU A 11 9.01 -19.29 21.42
N ASN A 12 9.41 -19.57 22.66
CA ASN A 12 10.67 -20.22 23.02
C ASN A 12 11.90 -19.62 22.30
N ILE A 13 11.99 -18.30 22.31
CA ILE A 13 13.04 -17.59 21.56
C ILE A 13 14.45 -17.90 22.09
N GLN A 14 15.43 -17.92 21.19
CA GLN A 14 16.86 -17.99 21.52
C GLN A 14 17.57 -16.64 21.30
N HIS A 15 17.03 -15.85 20.38
CA HIS A 15 17.57 -14.56 19.99
C HIS A 15 16.43 -13.60 19.66
N LEU A 16 16.56 -12.34 20.06
CA LEU A 16 15.58 -11.28 19.85
C LEU A 16 16.25 -10.06 19.22
N VAL A 17 15.80 -9.66 18.03
CA VAL A 17 16.22 -8.41 17.39
C VAL A 17 15.15 -7.35 17.57
N VAL A 18 15.52 -6.15 18.02
CA VAL A 18 14.60 -5.02 18.19
C VAL A 18 15.17 -3.73 17.61
N GLY A 19 14.28 -2.82 17.18
CA GLY A 19 14.70 -1.48 16.79
C GLY A 19 15.14 -0.62 17.98
N ASP A 20 15.89 0.44 17.70
CA ASP A 20 16.35 1.43 18.67
C ASP A 20 15.23 2.12 19.49
N ASP A 21 14.05 2.27 18.90
CA ASP A 21 12.86 2.89 19.52
C ASP A 21 11.89 1.88 20.16
N PHE A 22 12.24 0.60 20.21
CA PHE A 22 11.37 -0.46 20.71
C PHE A 22 11.02 -0.28 22.20
N ARG A 23 9.73 -0.31 22.49
CA ARG A 23 9.17 -0.29 23.85
C ARG A 23 8.02 -1.28 23.97
N PHE A 24 7.86 -1.86 25.15
CA PHE A 24 6.79 -2.83 25.43
C PHE A 24 6.22 -2.63 26.84
N ALA A 25 5.23 -3.45 27.19
CA ALA A 25 4.50 -3.40 28.45
C ALA A 25 3.71 -2.09 28.68
N THR A 26 2.95 -2.07 29.77
CA THR A 26 2.07 -0.96 30.14
C THR A 26 2.85 0.35 30.19
N ARG A 27 2.32 1.40 29.54
CA ARG A 27 2.93 2.74 29.46
C ARG A 27 4.38 2.74 28.95
N ARG A 28 4.73 1.82 28.02
CA ARG A 28 6.08 1.75 27.40
C ARG A 28 7.21 1.58 28.42
N SER A 29 6.91 0.97 29.56
CA SER A 29 7.85 0.78 30.68
C SER A 29 8.95 -0.23 30.39
N GLY A 30 8.72 -1.17 29.47
CA GLY A 30 9.73 -2.10 28.99
C GLY A 30 10.62 -1.48 27.92
N ASN A 31 11.92 -1.72 28.02
CA ASN A 31 12.96 -1.21 27.12
C ASN A 31 14.02 -2.28 26.81
N PHE A 32 15.01 -1.92 25.99
CA PHE A 32 16.13 -2.78 25.62
C PHE A 32 16.91 -3.32 26.84
N ASP A 33 17.27 -2.46 27.80
CA ASP A 33 18.01 -2.87 29.00
C ASP A 33 17.27 -3.95 29.80
N LEU A 34 15.94 -3.83 29.92
CA LEU A 34 15.11 -4.82 30.59
C LEU A 34 15.15 -6.16 29.85
N LEU A 35 15.16 -6.15 28.51
CA LEU A 35 15.29 -7.36 27.70
C LEU A 35 16.66 -8.01 27.89
N CYS A 36 17.75 -7.24 27.88
CA CYS A 36 19.10 -7.75 28.10
C CYS A 36 19.24 -8.43 29.46
N ARG A 37 18.79 -7.76 30.54
CA ARG A 37 18.80 -8.33 31.90
C ARG A 37 17.96 -9.60 32.00
N ALA A 38 16.81 -9.63 31.33
CA ALA A 38 15.97 -10.82 31.27
C ALA A 38 16.64 -11.95 30.47
N GLY A 39 17.29 -11.61 29.36
CA GLY A 39 18.02 -12.52 28.48
C GLY A 39 19.09 -13.30 29.22
N THR A 40 19.93 -12.60 30.01
CA THR A 40 20.96 -13.22 30.85
C THR A 40 20.39 -14.26 31.81
N ASN A 41 19.20 -14.02 32.37
CA ASN A 41 18.59 -14.91 33.36
C ASN A 41 17.75 -16.04 32.75
N LEU A 42 17.28 -15.86 31.50
CA LEU A 42 16.30 -16.74 30.87
C LEU A 42 16.84 -17.46 29.63
N GLY A 43 18.13 -17.27 29.30
CA GLY A 43 18.80 -18.02 28.26
C GLY A 43 18.51 -17.56 26.83
N PHE A 44 18.29 -16.26 26.61
CA PHE A 44 18.16 -15.70 25.25
C PHE A 44 19.05 -14.46 25.09
N THR A 45 19.44 -14.20 23.84
CA THR A 45 20.25 -13.03 23.48
C THR A 45 19.39 -11.93 22.86
N VAL A 46 19.85 -10.68 22.95
CA VAL A 46 19.12 -9.52 22.42
C VAL A 46 20.07 -8.65 21.62
N GLU A 47 19.65 -8.29 20.41
CA GLU A 47 20.36 -7.37 19.52
C GLU A 47 19.48 -6.14 19.25
N GLN A 48 20.10 -4.97 19.21
CA GLN A 48 19.44 -3.73 18.83
C GLN A 48 19.95 -3.27 17.48
N VAL A 49 19.03 -3.05 16.54
CA VAL A 49 19.33 -2.48 15.22
C VAL A 49 19.03 -0.99 15.22
N SER A 50 19.97 -0.21 14.68
CA SER A 50 19.80 1.23 14.48
C SER A 50 18.76 1.52 13.42
N SER A 51 18.10 2.66 13.55
CA SER A 51 17.22 3.20 12.52
C SER A 51 17.94 3.34 11.18
N ILE A 52 17.25 2.95 10.11
CA ILE A 52 17.74 3.12 8.74
C ILE A 52 17.43 4.55 8.29
N LEU A 53 18.43 5.22 7.71
CA LEU A 53 18.28 6.53 7.10
C LEU A 53 18.29 6.41 5.58
N GLN A 54 17.39 7.13 4.92
CA GLN A 54 17.34 7.31 3.48
C GLN A 54 17.34 8.81 3.20
N ASN A 55 18.37 9.32 2.51
CA ASN A 55 18.53 10.76 2.25
C ASN A 55 18.42 11.60 3.55
N ASP A 56 19.12 11.18 4.61
CA ASP A 56 19.09 11.78 5.97
C ASP A 56 17.71 11.74 6.68
N GLU A 57 16.70 11.13 6.06
CA GLU A 57 15.40 10.91 6.67
C GLU A 57 15.30 9.50 7.26
N ARG A 58 14.76 9.37 8.48
CA ARG A 58 14.48 8.06 9.08
C ARG A 58 13.39 7.32 8.30
N ALA A 59 13.74 6.16 7.76
CA ALA A 59 12.79 5.21 7.16
C ALA A 59 11.84 4.66 8.24
N SER A 60 10.65 5.25 8.33
CA SER A 60 9.67 4.92 9.36
C SER A 60 8.26 4.83 8.77
N SER A 61 7.37 4.09 9.43
CA SER A 61 5.97 4.01 8.99
C SER A 61 5.25 5.37 9.02
N THR A 62 5.67 6.31 9.88
CA THR A 62 5.10 7.66 9.91
C THR A 62 5.49 8.44 8.65
N ALA A 63 6.79 8.50 8.36
CA ALA A 63 7.32 9.14 7.15
C ALA A 63 6.68 8.57 5.86
N ILE A 64 6.57 7.25 5.77
CA ILE A 64 5.95 6.59 4.61
C ILE A 64 4.47 6.98 4.48
N ARG A 65 3.71 7.01 5.58
CA ARG A 65 2.30 7.43 5.54
C ARG A 65 2.14 8.88 5.13
N GLU A 66 3.02 9.77 5.60
CA GLU A 66 3.02 11.18 5.21
C GLU A 66 3.30 11.34 3.71
N ALA A 67 4.34 10.68 3.20
CA ALA A 67 4.67 10.71 1.77
C ALA A 67 3.53 10.20 0.89
N LEU A 68 2.90 9.08 1.27
CA LEU A 68 1.75 8.52 0.55
C LEU A 68 0.54 9.47 0.61
N TRP A 69 0.28 10.07 1.76
CA TRP A 69 -0.84 10.99 1.97
C TRP A 69 -0.72 12.26 1.13
N THR A 70 0.50 12.80 0.98
CA THR A 70 0.76 13.95 0.10
C THR A 70 0.89 13.56 -1.37
N GLY A 71 0.90 12.26 -1.68
CA GLY A 71 1.05 11.73 -3.04
C GLY A 71 2.49 11.78 -3.56
N ASP A 72 3.48 11.91 -2.69
CA ASP A 72 4.90 11.87 -3.02
C ASP A 72 5.40 10.41 -3.10
N LEU A 73 5.15 9.79 -4.25
CA LEU A 73 5.52 8.39 -4.49
C LEU A 73 7.03 8.19 -4.63
N ILE A 74 7.79 9.23 -5.00
CA ILE A 74 9.25 9.17 -5.10
C ILE A 74 9.85 9.02 -3.71
N ARG A 75 9.43 9.88 -2.76
CA ARG A 75 9.84 9.76 -1.36
C ARG A 75 9.38 8.44 -0.76
N ALA A 76 8.14 8.02 -1.00
CA ALA A 76 7.63 6.75 -0.51
C ALA A 76 8.49 5.56 -1.02
N LYS A 77 8.83 5.55 -2.32
CA LYS A 77 9.68 4.52 -2.93
C LYS A 77 11.07 4.50 -2.31
N ALA A 78 11.69 5.66 -2.12
CA ALA A 78 13.00 5.76 -1.48
C ALA A 78 12.97 5.15 -0.07
N LEU A 79 11.97 5.50 0.74
CA LEU A 79 11.84 4.99 2.12
C LEU A 79 11.48 3.49 2.18
N LEU A 80 10.75 2.96 1.18
CA LEU A 80 10.33 1.55 1.11
C LEU A 80 11.35 0.63 0.43
N GLY A 81 12.23 1.18 -0.40
CA GLY A 81 13.10 0.42 -1.31
C GLY A 81 12.37 -0.22 -2.50
N ARG A 82 11.09 0.10 -2.72
CA ARG A 82 10.24 -0.40 -3.81
C ARG A 82 9.02 0.49 -4.00
N ASP A 83 8.33 0.34 -5.12
CA ASP A 83 7.04 1.01 -5.33
C ASP A 83 6.03 0.60 -4.25
N TYR A 84 5.18 1.54 -3.87
CA TYR A 84 4.13 1.27 -2.90
C TYR A 84 3.08 0.34 -3.52
N ARG A 85 2.72 -0.73 -2.81
CA ARG A 85 1.82 -1.77 -3.30
C ARG A 85 0.54 -1.83 -2.48
N MET A 86 -0.59 -1.85 -3.18
CA MET A 86 -1.85 -2.36 -2.63
C MET A 86 -2.19 -3.71 -3.23
N SER A 87 -2.96 -4.52 -2.51
CA SER A 87 -3.34 -5.86 -2.98
C SER A 87 -4.71 -6.23 -2.46
N GLY A 88 -5.46 -6.96 -3.26
CA GLY A 88 -6.84 -7.30 -2.93
C GLY A 88 -7.47 -8.21 -3.97
N ARG A 89 -8.67 -8.71 -3.63
CA ARG A 89 -9.48 -9.48 -4.57
C ARG A 89 -10.23 -8.54 -5.49
N VAL A 90 -10.29 -8.87 -6.77
CA VAL A 90 -11.16 -8.19 -7.74
C VAL A 90 -12.60 -8.58 -7.45
N ILE A 91 -13.45 -7.58 -7.26
CA ILE A 91 -14.88 -7.71 -6.98
C ILE A 91 -15.70 -7.10 -8.10
N ILE A 92 -16.99 -7.45 -8.14
CA ILE A 92 -17.94 -6.85 -9.06
C ILE A 92 -18.26 -5.43 -8.56
N GLY A 93 -17.92 -4.41 -9.36
CA GLY A 93 -18.31 -3.02 -9.14
C GLY A 93 -19.62 -2.65 -9.85
N ASN A 94 -19.86 -1.35 -10.07
CA ASN A 94 -21.04 -0.86 -10.80
C ASN A 94 -20.96 -1.12 -12.32
N GLN A 95 -19.81 -1.57 -12.82
CA GLN A 95 -19.55 -1.84 -14.25
C GLN A 95 -19.75 -0.64 -15.19
N LEU A 96 -19.84 0.59 -14.65
CA LEU A 96 -20.05 1.81 -15.44
C LEU A 96 -18.93 2.04 -16.45
N GLY A 97 -17.67 1.84 -16.04
CA GLY A 97 -16.53 1.96 -16.95
C GLY A 97 -16.67 1.07 -18.20
N ARG A 98 -17.20 -0.15 -18.07
CA ARG A 98 -17.44 -1.05 -19.20
C ARG A 98 -18.40 -0.46 -20.23
N THR A 99 -19.45 0.25 -19.78
CA THR A 99 -20.40 0.93 -20.68
C THR A 99 -19.79 2.13 -21.40
N LEU A 100 -18.69 2.68 -20.87
CA LEU A 100 -17.97 3.83 -21.42
C LEU A 100 -16.72 3.42 -22.24
N GLY A 101 -16.51 2.12 -22.50
CA GLY A 101 -15.32 1.61 -23.19
C GLY A 101 -14.07 1.45 -22.31
N TYR A 102 -14.22 1.64 -21.00
CA TYR A 102 -13.15 1.62 -19.99
C TYR A 102 -13.41 0.56 -18.90
N PRO A 103 -13.26 -0.76 -19.21
CA PRO A 103 -13.45 -1.80 -18.20
C PRO A 103 -12.45 -1.64 -17.04
N THR A 104 -12.95 -1.60 -15.80
CA THR A 104 -12.13 -1.46 -14.59
C THR A 104 -12.28 -2.68 -13.67
N ALA A 105 -11.15 -3.16 -13.17
CA ALA A 105 -11.09 -4.07 -12.04
C ALA A 105 -11.31 -3.29 -10.75
N ASN A 106 -12.38 -3.60 -10.02
CA ASN A 106 -12.65 -3.02 -8.70
C ASN A 106 -11.94 -3.87 -7.64
N VAL A 107 -10.98 -3.31 -6.92
CA VAL A 107 -10.15 -4.07 -5.96
C VAL A 107 -10.63 -3.81 -4.53
N ASN A 108 -11.05 -4.88 -3.84
CA ASN A 108 -11.41 -4.76 -2.44
C ASN A 108 -10.16 -4.72 -1.55
N LEU A 109 -9.90 -3.55 -0.96
CA LEU A 109 -8.76 -3.32 -0.08
C LEU A 109 -8.96 -3.87 1.35
N ASN A 110 -10.20 -4.16 1.78
CA ASN A 110 -10.55 -4.55 3.16
C ASN A 110 -9.98 -3.58 4.22
N ARG A 111 -9.97 -2.28 3.93
CA ARG A 111 -9.43 -1.24 4.83
C ARG A 111 -10.41 -0.07 4.95
N ARG A 112 -10.35 0.62 6.09
CA ARG A 112 -11.20 1.81 6.36
C ARG A 112 -10.69 3.08 5.68
N GLN A 113 -9.39 3.17 5.41
CA GLN A 113 -8.75 4.34 4.83
C GLN A 113 -7.70 3.90 3.82
N SER A 114 -7.62 4.65 2.73
CA SER A 114 -6.56 4.50 1.73
C SER A 114 -5.36 5.38 2.09
N PRO A 115 -4.12 4.86 2.02
CA PRO A 115 -2.91 5.68 2.16
C PRO A 115 -2.67 6.69 1.04
N VAL A 116 -3.29 6.50 -0.14
CA VAL A 116 -3.17 7.40 -1.29
C VAL A 116 -4.56 7.73 -1.85
N MET A 117 -4.70 8.86 -2.54
CA MET A 117 -5.95 9.30 -3.17
C MET A 117 -5.64 10.00 -4.51
N GLY A 118 -6.49 9.82 -5.52
CA GLY A 118 -6.33 10.40 -6.85
C GLY A 118 -6.13 9.38 -7.97
N ILE A 119 -5.55 9.84 -9.08
CA ILE A 119 -5.31 9.05 -10.29
C ILE A 119 -3.82 8.76 -10.44
N PHE A 120 -3.48 7.53 -10.78
CA PHE A 120 -2.10 7.02 -10.77
C PHE A 120 -1.79 6.19 -12.02
N ALA A 121 -0.55 6.30 -12.49
CA ALA A 121 0.07 5.29 -13.35
C ALA A 121 0.55 4.14 -12.46
N VAL A 122 0.12 2.92 -12.79
CA VAL A 122 0.39 1.74 -11.96
C VAL A 122 0.80 0.54 -12.80
N ARG A 123 1.45 -0.43 -12.16
CA ARG A 123 1.65 -1.77 -12.71
C ARG A 123 0.82 -2.76 -11.92
N VAL A 124 0.09 -3.61 -12.62
CA VAL A 124 -0.76 -4.64 -12.03
C VAL A 124 -0.17 -6.00 -12.32
N SER A 125 -0.12 -6.88 -11.33
CA SER A 125 0.26 -8.29 -11.53
C SER A 125 -0.72 -9.21 -10.83
N GLY A 126 -0.94 -10.38 -11.43
CA GLY A 126 -1.66 -11.48 -10.80
C GLY A 126 -0.71 -12.57 -10.31
N VAL A 127 -1.26 -13.65 -9.80
CA VAL A 127 -0.47 -14.82 -9.38
C VAL A 127 0.23 -15.48 -10.57
N ASP A 128 -0.46 -15.56 -11.72
CA ASP A 128 -0.02 -16.35 -12.89
C ASP A 128 0.44 -15.49 -14.08
N TRP A 129 0.58 -14.17 -13.89
CA TRP A 129 0.96 -13.26 -14.97
C TRP A 129 1.74 -12.06 -14.45
N GLY A 130 2.71 -11.62 -15.26
CA GLY A 130 3.65 -10.55 -14.93
C GLY A 130 3.02 -9.16 -14.89
N PRO A 131 3.80 -8.12 -14.61
CA PRO A 131 3.27 -6.76 -14.53
C PRO A 131 2.71 -6.31 -15.88
N LEU A 132 1.50 -5.75 -15.85
CA LEU A 132 0.85 -5.05 -16.95
C LEU A 132 0.62 -3.60 -16.57
N ASP A 133 0.83 -2.71 -17.53
CA ASP A 133 0.62 -1.29 -17.34
C ASP A 133 -0.87 -0.95 -17.24
N ALA A 134 -1.19 0.00 -16.38
CA ALA A 134 -2.55 0.39 -16.10
C ALA A 134 -2.64 1.83 -15.58
N VAL A 135 -3.87 2.35 -15.59
CA VAL A 135 -4.24 3.55 -14.83
C VAL A 135 -5.16 3.15 -13.68
N ALA A 136 -4.92 3.69 -12.49
CA ALA A 136 -5.73 3.44 -11.31
C ALA A 136 -6.36 4.73 -10.77
N SER A 137 -7.61 4.61 -10.34
CA SER A 137 -8.32 5.61 -9.54
C SER A 137 -8.43 5.10 -8.11
N VAL A 138 -8.02 5.93 -7.15
CA VAL A 138 -8.22 5.69 -5.73
C VAL A 138 -9.09 6.80 -5.17
N GLY A 139 -10.34 6.44 -4.93
CA GLY A 139 -11.38 7.35 -4.47
C GLY A 139 -12.09 6.88 -3.22
N THR A 140 -13.14 7.61 -2.86
CA THR A 140 -14.03 7.22 -1.76
C THR A 140 -15.47 7.09 -2.24
N ARG A 141 -16.14 6.01 -1.82
CA ARG A 141 -17.56 5.82 -2.07
C ARG A 141 -18.35 5.99 -0.77
N PRO A 142 -19.33 6.89 -0.72
CA PRO A 142 -20.32 6.89 0.35
C PRO A 142 -21.11 5.58 0.31
N THR A 143 -21.17 4.85 1.42
CA THR A 143 -22.01 3.66 1.59
C THR A 143 -22.84 3.78 2.85
N PHE A 144 -23.89 2.96 2.98
CA PHE A 144 -24.74 2.92 4.18
C PHE A 144 -23.92 2.62 5.46
N ASP A 145 -22.82 1.88 5.35
CA ASP A 145 -21.90 1.55 6.45
C ASP A 145 -20.75 2.57 6.63
N GLY A 146 -20.86 3.74 6.00
CA GLY A 146 -19.83 4.80 6.02
C GLY A 146 -19.03 4.91 4.71
N ILE A 147 -17.94 5.66 4.75
CA ILE A 147 -17.09 5.91 3.58
C ILE A 147 -16.06 4.78 3.45
N LYS A 148 -16.05 4.09 2.31
CA LYS A 148 -15.06 3.04 2.01
C LYS A 148 -14.15 3.49 0.86
N PRO A 149 -12.82 3.27 0.96
CA PRO A 149 -11.93 3.52 -0.16
C PRO A 149 -12.24 2.54 -1.30
N LEU A 150 -12.18 3.04 -2.52
CA LEU A 150 -12.38 2.27 -3.74
C LEU A 150 -11.13 2.40 -4.60
N LEU A 151 -10.55 1.26 -4.97
CA LEU A 151 -9.47 1.18 -5.95
C LEU A 151 -10.04 0.58 -7.24
N GLU A 152 -10.10 1.38 -8.30
CA GLU A 152 -10.50 0.96 -9.64
C GLU A 152 -9.29 1.00 -10.56
N VAL A 153 -9.05 -0.08 -11.32
CA VAL A 153 -7.88 -0.18 -12.17
C VAL A 153 -8.29 -0.54 -13.59
N HIS A 154 -7.93 0.29 -14.56
CA HIS A 154 -8.07 0.01 -15.97
C HIS A 154 -6.75 -0.51 -16.52
N ILE A 155 -6.68 -1.83 -16.74
CA ILE A 155 -5.50 -2.53 -17.24
C ILE A 155 -5.46 -2.40 -18.76
N PHE A 156 -4.34 -1.92 -19.31
CA PHE A 156 -4.21 -1.72 -20.75
C PHE A 156 -4.07 -3.06 -21.48
N ASN A 157 -4.69 -3.15 -22.67
CA ASN A 157 -4.60 -4.31 -23.56
C ASN A 157 -4.94 -5.64 -22.86
N PHE A 158 -5.96 -5.62 -21.99
CA PHE A 158 -6.33 -6.75 -21.15
C PHE A 158 -7.79 -7.17 -21.38
N ASP A 159 -7.98 -8.43 -21.79
CA ASP A 159 -9.27 -8.97 -22.23
C ASP A 159 -9.74 -10.19 -21.42
N ARG A 160 -9.12 -10.44 -20.26
CA ARG A 160 -9.42 -11.61 -19.40
C ARG A 160 -10.39 -11.26 -18.27
N ASP A 161 -11.22 -12.23 -17.91
CA ASP A 161 -11.99 -12.17 -16.66
C ASP A 161 -11.09 -12.52 -15.47
N ILE A 162 -10.98 -11.59 -14.53
CA ILE A 162 -10.19 -11.73 -13.30
C ILE A 162 -11.04 -11.57 -12.04
N TYR A 163 -12.37 -11.63 -12.12
CA TYR A 163 -13.23 -11.57 -10.93
C TYR A 163 -12.87 -12.68 -9.93
N GLY A 164 -12.79 -12.31 -8.65
CA GLY A 164 -12.38 -13.20 -7.56
C GLY A 164 -10.88 -13.44 -7.46
N GLN A 165 -10.09 -13.11 -8.49
CA GLN A 165 -8.64 -13.25 -8.44
C GLN A 165 -8.01 -12.22 -7.51
N TYR A 166 -6.89 -12.59 -6.90
CA TYR A 166 -6.08 -11.70 -6.09
C TYR A 166 -5.02 -11.03 -6.97
N ILE A 167 -4.95 -9.71 -6.92
CA ILE A 167 -4.00 -8.92 -7.72
C ILE A 167 -3.18 -7.98 -6.84
N HIS A 168 -2.02 -7.60 -7.35
CA HIS A 168 -1.13 -6.60 -6.80
C HIS A 168 -1.14 -5.36 -7.69
N VAL A 169 -1.17 -4.18 -7.09
CA VAL A 169 -1.18 -2.88 -7.76
C VAL A 169 -0.02 -2.06 -7.20
N ASP A 170 1.02 -1.88 -8.01
CA ASP A 170 2.21 -1.09 -7.71
C ASP A 170 2.04 0.34 -8.23
N PHE A 171 2.09 1.31 -7.33
CA PHE A 171 1.89 2.73 -7.62
C PHE A 171 3.20 3.35 -8.08
N VAL A 172 3.32 3.65 -9.37
CA VAL A 172 4.56 4.15 -9.99
C VAL A 172 4.61 5.68 -9.96
N SER A 173 3.54 6.34 -10.39
CA SER A 173 3.48 7.81 -10.42
C SER A 173 2.06 8.32 -10.18
N ARG A 174 1.95 9.49 -9.55
CA ARG A 174 0.69 10.20 -9.36
C ARG A 174 0.47 11.11 -10.57
N LEU A 175 -0.69 11.00 -11.19
CA LEU A 175 -1.08 11.82 -12.34
C LEU A 175 -1.79 13.09 -11.88
N ARG A 176 -2.85 12.95 -11.08
CA ARG A 176 -3.67 14.06 -10.60
C ARG A 176 -4.54 13.67 -9.39
N GLY A 177 -5.30 14.65 -8.87
CA GLY A 177 -6.35 14.41 -7.87
C GLY A 177 -7.67 13.89 -8.49
N GLU A 178 -8.64 13.56 -7.66
CA GLU A 178 -10.01 13.27 -8.12
C GLU A 178 -10.73 14.56 -8.53
N GLU A 179 -11.51 14.47 -9.60
CA GLU A 179 -12.32 15.57 -10.13
C GLU A 179 -13.73 15.08 -10.42
N LYS A 180 -14.72 15.99 -10.34
CA LYS A 180 -16.09 15.72 -10.75
C LYS A 180 -16.28 16.21 -12.18
N PHE A 181 -16.97 15.42 -12.99
CA PHE A 181 -17.32 15.77 -14.36
C PHE A 181 -18.82 15.95 -14.48
N ASP A 182 -19.24 16.91 -15.30
CA ASP A 182 -20.65 17.25 -15.47
C ASP A 182 -21.37 16.25 -16.40
N ASN A 183 -20.62 15.54 -17.26
CA ASN A 183 -21.15 14.55 -18.18
C ASN A 183 -20.12 13.45 -18.52
N ALA A 184 -20.61 12.39 -19.17
CA ALA A 184 -19.81 11.23 -19.53
C ALA A 184 -18.71 11.54 -20.57
N ASP A 185 -18.96 12.45 -21.51
CA ASP A 185 -17.99 12.80 -22.55
C ASP A 185 -16.76 13.49 -21.97
N GLN A 186 -16.95 14.41 -21.01
CA GLN A 186 -15.86 15.04 -20.28
C GLN A 186 -15.04 14.02 -19.47
N LEU A 187 -15.72 13.08 -18.80
CA LEU A 187 -15.05 12.01 -18.07
C LEU A 187 -14.20 11.14 -19.01
N ILE A 188 -14.76 10.71 -20.14
CA ILE A 188 -14.03 9.89 -21.14
C ILE A 188 -12.82 10.64 -21.67
N ALA A 189 -12.98 11.91 -22.07
CA ALA A 189 -11.87 12.73 -22.56
C ALA A 189 -10.74 12.84 -21.54
N GLN A 190 -11.07 13.00 -20.25
CA GLN A 190 -10.04 13.02 -19.20
C GLN A 190 -9.41 11.63 -18.98
N MET A 191 -10.18 10.55 -19.05
CA MET A 191 -9.66 9.18 -18.95
C MET A 191 -8.70 8.83 -20.10
N ASP A 192 -8.95 9.35 -21.30
CA ASP A 192 -8.05 9.22 -22.46
C ASP A 192 -6.70 9.91 -22.18
N ILE A 193 -6.74 11.14 -21.64
CA ILE A 193 -5.55 11.91 -21.26
C ILE A 193 -4.77 11.17 -20.17
N ASP A 194 -5.46 10.74 -19.10
CA ASP A 194 -4.83 10.03 -17.98
C ASP A 194 -4.18 8.72 -18.46
N SER A 195 -4.84 7.99 -19.36
CA SER A 195 -4.32 6.74 -19.94
C SER A 195 -3.11 6.98 -20.84
N ALA A 196 -3.11 8.05 -21.63
CA ALA A 196 -1.96 8.42 -22.46
C ALA A 196 -0.75 8.81 -21.61
N MET A 197 -0.95 9.64 -20.57
CA MET A 197 0.10 10.01 -19.61
C MET A 197 0.66 8.79 -18.87
N ALA A 198 -0.22 7.88 -18.43
CA ALA A 198 0.20 6.66 -17.74
C ALA A 198 1.11 5.81 -18.64
N ARG A 199 0.75 5.62 -19.91
CA ARG A 199 1.58 4.85 -20.86
C ARG A 199 2.96 5.47 -21.06
N ASP A 200 3.04 6.79 -21.23
CA ASP A 200 4.30 7.50 -21.42
C ASP A 200 5.25 7.34 -20.20
N ILE A 201 4.72 7.52 -19.00
CA ILE A 201 5.47 7.35 -17.75
C ILE A 201 5.95 5.91 -17.57
N LEU A 202 5.08 4.92 -17.84
CA LEU A 202 5.36 3.51 -17.60
C LEU A 202 6.31 2.88 -18.62
N GLN A 203 6.43 3.46 -19.82
CA GLN A 203 7.43 3.06 -20.82
C GLN A 203 8.85 3.54 -20.47
N THR A 204 8.94 4.67 -19.75
CA THR A 204 10.22 5.34 -19.46
C THR A 204 10.87 4.84 -18.16
N THR A 205 10.13 4.11 -17.33
CA THR A 205 10.53 3.69 -15.95
C THR A 205 10.86 2.21 -15.86
#